data_AF-A0A956HL44-F1
#
_entry.id   AF-A0A956HL44-F1
#
_cell.length_a   1.000
_cell.length_b   1.000
_cell.length_c   1.000
_cell.angle_alpha   90.00
_cell.angle_beta   90.00
_cell.angle_gamma   90.00
#
_symmetry.space_group_name_H-M   'P 1'
#
loop_
_entity.id
_entity.type
_entity.pdbx_description
1 polymer ?
#
loop_
_entity_poly.entity_id
_entity_poly.type
_entity_poly.pdbx_seq_one_letter_code
_entity_poly.pdbx_strand_id
1 'polypeptide(L)' 'MTAPRVFISYSHDSEPHREAVLQLAQRLRGDGIDVRLDRFEAAPAQGWPR' A
#
# COMPACT_ATOMS: atom_id res chain seq x y z
N MET A 1 11.51 -10.02 17.98
CA MET A 1 11.96 -9.04 16.97
C MET A 1 10.73 -8.38 16.39
N THR A 2 10.71 -7.06 16.26
CA THR A 2 9.60 -6.33 15.63
C THR A 2 9.69 -6.47 14.11
N ALA A 3 8.55 -6.75 13.47
CA ALA A 3 8.45 -6.73 12.02
C ALA A 3 8.92 -5.36 11.47
N PRO A 4 9.71 -5.33 10.38
CA PRO A 4 10.05 -4.08 9.73
C PRO A 4 8.78 -3.42 9.17
N ARG A 5 8.72 -2.09 9.28
CA ARG A 5 7.59 -1.29 8.81
C ARG A 5 7.97 -0.64 7.49
N VAL A 6 7.14 -0.83 6.46
CA VAL A 6 7.40 -0.35 5.10
C VAL A 6 6.20 0.44 4.61
N PHE A 7 6.47 1.57 3.97
CA PHE A 7 5.46 2.35 3.24
C PHE A 7 5.76 2.25 1.75
N ILE A 8 4.75 1.92 0.93
CA ILE A 8 4.89 1.86 -0.52
C ILE A 8 4.34 3.15 -1.12
N SER A 9 5.24 4.00 -1.58
CA SER A 9 4.91 5.13 -2.44
C SER A 9 5.00 4.69 -3.90
N TYR A 10 3.94 4.91 -4.67
CA TYR A 10 3.88 4.48 -6.07
C TYR A 10 3.03 5.46 -6.89
N SER A 11 3.18 5.39 -8.20
CA SER A 11 2.39 6.23 -9.10
C SER A 11 1.02 5.63 -9.34
N HIS A 12 -0.01 6.48 -9.39
CA HIS A 12 -1.37 6.06 -9.75
C HIS A 12 -1.57 5.99 -11.27
N ASP A 13 -0.55 5.79 -12.09
CA ASP A 13 -0.68 5.98 -13.55
C ASP A 13 -1.59 4.97 -14.26
N SER A 14 -1.66 3.71 -13.79
CA SER A 14 -2.47 2.69 -14.47
C SER A 14 -3.02 1.62 -13.53
N GLU A 15 -4.19 1.06 -13.84
CA GLU A 15 -4.77 -0.06 -13.09
C GLU A 15 -3.87 -1.29 -13.01
N PRO A 16 -3.22 -1.76 -14.10
CA PRO A 16 -2.29 -2.87 -14.01
C PRO A 16 -1.13 -2.61 -13.04
N HIS A 17 -0.60 -1.39 -12.99
CA HIS A 17 0.46 -1.04 -12.05
C HIS A 17 -0.05 -1.00 -10.60
N ARG A 18 -1.23 -0.40 -10.37
CA ARG A 18 -1.88 -0.37 -9.05
C ARG A 18 -2.14 -1.79 -8.51
N GLU A 19 -2.54 -2.72 -9.39
CA GLU A 19 -2.75 -4.12 -9.03
C GLU A 19 -1.44 -4.86 -8.72
N ALA A 20 -0.39 -4.64 -9.52
CA ALA A 20 0.92 -5.20 -9.25
C ALA A 20 1.49 -4.74 -7.90
N VAL A 21 1.30 -3.46 -7.55
CA VAL A 21 1.70 -2.89 -6.25
C VAL A 21 0.89 -3.51 -5.11
N LEU A 22 -0.42 -3.74 -5.29
CA LEU A 22 -1.26 -4.42 -4.31
C LEU A 22 -0.78 -5.86 -4.04
N GLN A 23 -0.47 -6.61 -5.09
CA GLN A 23 0.05 -7.98 -4.98
C GLN A 23 1.39 -8.03 -4.26
N LEU A 24 2.30 -7.09 -4.55
CA LEU A 24 3.56 -6.94 -3.84
C LEU A 24 3.32 -6.68 -2.34
N ALA A 25 2.43 -5.74 -2.01
CA ALA A 25 2.11 -5.40 -0.61
C ALA A 25 1.55 -6.60 0.16
N GLN A 26 0.63 -7.36 -0.46
CA GLN A 26 0.06 -8.56 0.14
C GLN A 26 1.12 -9.64 0.39
N ARG A 27 2.02 -9.86 -0.58
CA ARG A 27 3.13 -10.82 -0.43
C ARG A 27 4.05 -10.46 0.73
N LEU A 28 4.51 -9.21 0.80
CA LEU A 28 5.36 -8.73 1.89
C LEU A 28 4.68 -8.86 3.27
N ARG A 29 3.36 -8.61 3.35
CA ARG A 29 2.60 -8.87 4.59
C ARG A 29 2.55 -10.35 4.94
N GLY A 30 2.45 -11.23 3.94
CA GLY A 30 2.58 -12.68 4.11
C GLY A 30 3.94 -13.11 4.66
N ASP A 31 5.00 -12.38 4.32
CA ASP A 31 6.36 -12.57 4.85
C ASP A 31 6.56 -11.96 6.25
N GLY A 32 5.51 -11.42 6.86
CA GLY A 32 5.53 -10.85 8.22
C GLY A 32 6.00 -9.40 8.28
N ILE A 33 5.99 -8.66 7.17
CA ILE A 33 6.34 -7.23 7.12
C ILE A 33 5.09 -6.37 7.35
N ASP A 34 5.20 -5.34 8.19
CA ASP A 34 4.13 -4.34 8.39
C ASP A 34 4.12 -3.35 7.22
N VAL A 35 3.38 -3.69 6.16
CA VAL A 35 3.25 -2.85 4.96
C VAL A 35 2.06 -1.91 5.06
N ARG A 36 2.34 -0.62 4.86
CA ARG A 36 1.36 0.44 4.68
C ARG A 36 1.24 0.79 3.20
N LEU A 37 0.02 0.69 2.70
CA LEU A 37 -0.39 1.07 1.35
C LEU A 37 -1.67 1.91 1.49
N ASP A 38 -1.74 3.00 0.76
CA ASP A 38 -2.92 3.88 0.73
C ASP A 38 -4.22 3.15 0.37
N ARG A 39 -4.16 2.12 -0.48
CA ARG A 39 -5.33 1.27 -0.83
C ARG A 39 -5.88 0.45 0.34
N PHE A 40 -5.14 0.29 1.45
CA PHE A 40 -5.66 -0.35 2.66
C PHE A 40 -6.37 0.63 3.60
N GLU A 41 -6.20 1.93 3.37
CA GLU A 41 -6.78 2.97 4.19
C GLU A 41 -8.03 3.53 3.52
N ALA A 42 -9.08 3.75 4.29
CA ALA A 42 -10.22 4.51 3.79
C ALA A 42 -9.78 5.97 3.57
N ALA A 43 -10.18 6.56 2.46
CA ALA A 43 -9.97 7.98 2.24
C ALA A 43 -10.69 8.79 3.36
N PRO A 44 -10.12 9.92 3.81
CA PRO A 44 -10.81 10.82 4.72
C PRO A 44 -12.17 11.25 4.16
N ALA A 45 -13.13 11.60 5.03
CA ALA A 45 -14.46 12.04 4.59
C ALA A 45 -14.38 13.26 3.64
N GLN A 46 -13.40 14.14 3.86
CA GLN A 46 -13.09 15.30 3.02
C GLN A 46 -12.27 14.98 1.75
N GLY A 47 -11.91 13.71 1.52
CA GLY A 47 -10.99 13.29 0.48
C GLY A 47 -9.52 13.61 0.80
N TRP A 48 -8.63 13.24 -0.13
CA TRP A 48 -7.21 13.60 -0.03
C TRP A 48 -6.98 15.04 -0.52
N PRO A 49 -6.04 15.78 0.10
CA PRO A 49 -5.60 17.07 -0.42
C PRO A 49 -5.17 16.93 -1.89
N ARG A 50 -5.58 17.89 -2.73
CA ARG A 50 -5.21 17.95 -4.15
C ARG A 50 -4.00 18.85 -4.36
#